data_AF-A0A1N6DZ87-F1
#
_entry.id   AF-A0A1N6DZ87-F1
#
_cell.length_a   1.000
_cell.length_b   1.000
_cell.length_c   1.000
_cell.angle_alpha   90.00
_cell.angle_beta   90.00
_cell.angle_gamma   90.00
#
_symmetry.space_group_name_H-M   'P 1'
#
loop_
_entity.id
_entity.type
_entity.pdbx_description
1 polymer ?
#
loop_
_entity_poly.entity_id
_entity_poly.type
_entity_poly.pdbx_seq_one_letter_code
_entity_poly.pdbx_strand_id
1 'polypeptide(L)' 'MKILRSWREQKIMLKQRFSVLMDFDFEYAEGQREKMMERLSQILKKDREELDFLFEELQTY' A
#
# COMPACT_ATOMS: atom_id res chain seq x y z
N MET A 1 -12.57 -3.21 -20.09
CA MET A 1 -11.26 -3.81 -19.77
C MET A 1 -10.88 -3.28 -18.40
N LYS A 2 -10.70 -4.12 -17.37
CA LYS A 2 -10.20 -3.62 -16.08
C LYS A 2 -8.69 -3.45 -16.21
N ILE A 3 -8.20 -2.23 -16.32
CA ILE A 3 -6.76 -1.97 -16.31
C ILE A 3 -6.36 -1.93 -14.83
N LEU A 4 -5.61 -2.93 -14.38
CA LEU A 4 -5.12 -2.97 -13.00
C LEU A 4 -3.86 -2.12 -12.91
N ARG A 5 -3.82 -1.18 -11.96
CA ARG A 5 -2.62 -0.40 -11.69
C ARG A 5 -1.50 -1.30 -11.16
N SER A 6 -0.29 -1.06 -11.63
CA SER A 6 0.92 -1.72 -11.15
C SER A 6 1.20 -1.35 -9.68
N TRP A 7 1.96 -2.20 -9.00
CA TRP A 7 2.42 -1.92 -7.63
C TRP A 7 3.17 -0.58 -7.53
N ARG A 8 3.97 -0.23 -8.56
CA ARG A 8 4.69 1.04 -8.60
C ARG A 8 3.73 2.24 -8.60
N GLU A 9 2.65 2.17 -9.36
CA GLU A 9 1.64 3.23 -9.40
C GLU A 9 0.90 3.33 -8.06
N GLN A 10 0.50 2.19 -7.48
CA GLN A 10 -0.16 2.17 -6.17
C GLN A 10 0.72 2.81 -5.07
N LYS A 11 2.03 2.54 -5.06
CA LYS A 11 2.98 3.18 -4.13
C LYS A 11 3.05 4.70 -4.31
N ILE A 12 3.08 5.18 -5.55
CA ILE A 12 3.10 6.62 -5.83
C ILE A 12 1.81 7.27 -5.29
N MET A 13 0.66 6.67 -5.55
CA MET A 13 -0.63 7.18 -5.06
C MET A 13 -0.72 7.17 -3.54
N LEU A 14 -0.21 6.12 -2.88
CA LEU A 14 -0.15 6.07 -1.41
C LEU A 14 0.71 7.19 -0.84
N LYS A 15 1.91 7.44 -1.38
CA LYS A 15 2.77 8.54 -0.93
C LYS A 15 2.17 9.92 -1.21
N GLN A 16 1.37 10.05 -2.27
CA GLN A 16 0.61 11.28 -2.53
C GLN A 16 -0.52 11.50 -1.53
N ARG A 17 -1.24 10.43 -1.14
CA ARG A 17 -2.36 10.49 -0.18
C ARG A 17 -1.89 10.59 1.27
N PHE A 18 -0.76 9.99 1.59
CA PHE A 18 -0.20 9.91 2.94
C PHE A 18 1.26 10.35 2.92
N SER A 19 1.50 11.63 3.22
CA SER A 19 2.84 12.23 3.23
C SER A 19 3.79 11.66 4.30
N VAL A 20 3.26 10.87 5.24
CA VAL A 20 4.06 10.15 6.24
C VAL A 20 4.80 8.95 5.65
N LEU A 21 4.32 8.41 4.51
CA LEU A 21 4.91 7.23 3.87
C LEU A 21 6.16 7.60 3.07
N MET A 22 7.21 6.81 3.27
CA MET A 22 8.48 6.92 2.57
C MET A 22 8.76 5.65 1.77
N ASP A 23 9.77 5.68 0.89
CA ASP A 23 10.07 4.53 0.02
C ASP A 23 10.40 3.25 0.81
N PHE A 24 11.13 3.38 1.92
CA PHE A 24 11.51 2.25 2.77
C PHE A 24 10.31 1.57 3.45
N ASP A 25 9.17 2.25 3.56
CA ASP A 25 7.95 1.66 4.13
C ASP A 25 7.36 0.58 3.23
N PHE A 26 7.71 0.60 1.94
CA PHE A 26 7.27 -0.38 0.95
C PHE A 26 8.32 -1.44 0.62
N GLU A 27 9.49 -1.38 1.26
CA GLU A 27 10.57 -2.34 1.05
C GLU A 27 10.35 -3.60 1.90
N TYR A 28 10.47 -4.75 1.26
CA TYR A 28 10.43 -6.05 1.91
C TYR A 28 11.26 -7.06 1.13
N ALA A 29 11.90 -7.98 1.85
CA ALA A 29 12.53 -9.15 1.25
C ALA A 29 11.47 -10.14 0.74
N GLU A 30 11.87 -11.03 -0.17
CA GLU A 30 10.97 -12.08 -0.68
C GLU A 30 10.33 -12.87 0.48
N GLY A 31 9.02 -13.10 0.38
CA GLY A 31 8.23 -13.74 1.44
C GLY A 31 7.87 -12.86 2.65
N GLN A 32 8.38 -11.62 2.74
CA GLN A 32 8.11 -10.71 3.87
C GLN A 32 7.07 -9.63 3.58
N ARG A 33 6.24 -9.82 2.55
CA ARG A 33 5.19 -8.85 2.20
C ARG A 33 4.28 -8.55 3.38
N GLU A 34 3.93 -9.55 4.18
CA GLU A 34 3.00 -9.37 5.29
C GLU A 34 3.54 -8.46 6.39
N LYS A 35 4.84 -8.53 6.69
CA LYS A 35 5.49 -7.61 7.64
C LYS A 35 5.47 -6.16 7.16
N MET A 36 5.60 -5.95 5.85
CA MET A 36 5.44 -4.62 5.26
C MET A 36 4.00 -4.13 5.39
N MET A 37 3.01 -4.99 5.16
CA MET A 37 1.60 -4.64 5.34
C MET A 37 1.26 -4.30 6.80
N GLU A 38 1.82 -5.02 7.77
CA GLU A 38 1.69 -4.69 9.19
C GLU A 38 2.29 -3.30 9.51
N ARG A 39 3.46 -2.99 8.96
CA ARG A 39 4.08 -1.66 9.11
C ARG A 39 3.20 -0.57 8.53
N LEU A 40 2.67 -0.76 7.32
CA LEU A 40 1.75 0.20 6.70
C LEU A 40 0.50 0.40 7.55
N SER A 41 -0.07 -0.69 8.09
CA SER A 41 -1.23 -0.63 9.01
C SER A 41 -0.92 0.24 10.23
N GLN A 42 0.26 0.06 10.85
CA GLN A 42 0.69 0.84 12.01
C GLN A 42 0.91 2.32 11.68
N ILE A 43 1.60 2.63 10.58
CA ILE A 43 1.89 4.02 10.17
C ILE A 43 0.60 4.77 9.83
N LEU A 44 -0.30 4.12 9.07
CA LEU A 44 -1.56 4.71 8.65
C LEU A 44 -2.65 4.66 9.72
N LYS A 45 -2.39 3.98 10.83
CA LYS A 45 -3.36 3.70 11.91
C LYS A 45 -4.65 3.09 11.37
N LYS A 46 -4.48 2.08 10.51
CA LYS A 46 -5.55 1.34 9.88
C LYS A 46 -5.53 -0.11 10.30
N ASP A 47 -6.70 -0.73 10.42
CA ASP A 47 -6.76 -2.18 10.53
C ASP A 47 -6.51 -2.84 9.16
N ARG A 48 -6.49 -4.17 9.15
CA ARG A 48 -6.18 -4.93 7.94
C ARG A 48 -7.25 -4.76 6.86
N GLU A 49 -8.52 -4.72 7.24
CA GLU A 49 -9.62 -4.57 6.30
C GLU A 49 -9.57 -3.19 5.63
N GLU A 50 -9.38 -2.13 6.42
CA GLU A 50 -9.23 -0.78 5.90
C GLU A 50 -8.03 -0.63 4.97
N LEU A 51 -6.91 -1.30 5.29
CA LEU A 51 -5.72 -1.30 4.44
C LEU A 51 -5.97 -2.07 3.14
N ASP A 52 -6.63 -3.21 3.18
CA ASP A 52 -6.97 -4.00 2.00
C ASP A 52 -7.96 -3.23 1.10
N PHE A 53 -9.00 -2.60 1.66
CA PHE A 53 -9.90 -1.72 0.91
C PHE A 53 -9.18 -0.55 0.24
N LEU A 54 -8.19 0.04 0.92
CA LEU A 54 -7.38 1.11 0.35
C LEU A 54 -6.59 0.61 -0.86
N PHE A 55 -6.02 -0.59 -0.83
CA PHE A 55 -5.33 -1.16 -1.98
C PHE A 55 -6.30 -1.51 -3.12
N GLU A 56 -7.48 -2.04 -2.81
CA GLU A 56 -8.52 -2.31 -3.80
C GLU A 56 -8.97 -1.03 -4.52
N GLU A 57 -9.22 0.06 -3.76
CA GLU A 57 -9.55 1.39 -4.29
C GLU A 57 -8.48 1.87 -5.27
N LEU A 58 -7.20 1.74 -4.89
CA LEU A 58 -6.06 2.14 -5.71
C LEU A 58 -5.87 1.24 -6.94
N GLN A 59 -6.38 0.01 -6.93
CA GLN A 59 -6.18 -0.93 -8.02
C GLN A 59 -7.16 -0.71 -9.19
N THR A 60 -8.34 -0.14 -8.92
CA THR A 60 -9.39 0.05 -9.93
C THR A 60 -9.42 1.45 -10.52
N TYR A 61 -9.39 1.55 -11.85
CA TYR A 61 -9.92 2.64 -12.68
C TYR A 61 -10.31 2.11 -14.06
#